data_AF-A0A5A7N403-F1
#
_entry.id   AF-A0A5A7N403-F1
#
_cell.length_a   1.000
_cell.length_b   1.000
_cell.length_c   1.000
_cell.angle_alpha   90.00
_cell.angle_beta   90.00
_cell.angle_gamma   90.00
#
_symmetry.space_group_name_H-M   'P 1'
#
loop_
_entity.id
_entity.type
_entity.pdbx_description
1 polymer ?
#
loop_
_entity_poly.entity_id
_entity_poly.type
_entity_poly.pdbx_seq_one_letter_code
_entity_poly.pdbx_strand_id
1 'polypeptide(L)'
;MDALLALQEMPDATAGRSKGLARAHDMLDMLEDVRKGLLMGAIPQSKLSQLSRLARDQRDGTLDPALSAILDDIEVRAEVELAKLEQES
;
A
#
# COMPACT_ATOMS: atom_id res chain seq x y z
N MET A 1 -0.22 25.23 -45.75
CA MET A 1 0.46 24.28 -44.85
C MET A 1 0.15 24.73 -43.45
N ASP A 2 -0.93 24.23 -42.87
CA ASP A 2 -1.14 24.24 -41.42
C ASP A 2 -1.97 22.99 -41.13
N ALA A 3 -1.24 21.87 -41.13
CA ALA A 3 -1.78 20.58 -40.78
C ALA A 3 -2.13 20.63 -39.29
N LEU A 4 -3.43 20.53 -38.99
CA LEU A 4 -4.05 20.11 -37.74
C LEU A 4 -3.06 19.55 -36.71
N LEU A 5 -2.42 20.45 -35.98
CA LEU A 5 -1.53 20.19 -34.86
C LEU A 5 -2.35 20.34 -33.58
N ALA A 6 -3.42 19.56 -33.48
CA ALA A 6 -4.32 19.57 -32.35
C ALA A 6 -4.90 18.18 -32.08
N LEU A 7 -4.05 17.14 -32.17
CA LEU A 7 -4.29 15.95 -31.37
C LEU A 7 -3.80 16.30 -29.97
N GLN A 8 -4.68 16.93 -29.20
CA GLN A 8 -4.45 17.21 -27.79
C GLN A 8 -4.00 15.93 -27.10
N GLU A 9 -2.81 15.98 -26.50
CA GLU A 9 -2.31 15.00 -25.56
C GLU A 9 -3.36 14.84 -24.44
N MET A 10 -4.20 13.83 -24.54
CA MET A 10 -5.04 13.41 -23.41
C MET A 10 -4.10 12.82 -22.36
N PRO A 11 -3.98 13.42 -21.16
CA PRO A 11 -3.18 12.83 -20.10
C PRO A 11 -3.76 11.45 -19.80
N ASP A 12 -2.88 10.47 -19.87
CA ASP A 12 -3.12 9.04 -19.89
C ASP A 12 -3.80 8.55 -18.58
N ALA A 13 -5.12 8.71 -18.51
CA ALA A 13 -5.95 8.19 -17.42
C ALA A 13 -5.80 6.65 -17.28
N THR A 14 -5.45 5.97 -18.38
CA THR A 14 -5.14 4.55 -18.43
C THR A 14 -3.80 4.21 -17.74
N ALA A 15 -2.76 5.03 -17.89
CA ALA A 15 -1.49 4.85 -17.18
C ALA A 15 -1.62 5.10 -15.67
N GLY A 16 -2.44 6.08 -15.25
CA GLY A 16 -2.73 6.31 -13.83
C GLY A 16 -3.38 5.09 -13.16
N ARG A 17 -4.39 4.51 -13.82
CA ARG A 17 -5.09 3.30 -13.38
C ARG A 17 -4.16 2.08 -13.33
N SER A 18 -3.31 1.92 -14.34
CA SER A 18 -2.31 0.84 -14.41
C SER A 18 -1.30 0.90 -13.24
N LYS A 19 -0.77 2.10 -12.93
CA LYS A 19 0.14 2.31 -11.80
C LYS A 19 -0.51 2.11 -10.43
N GLY A 20 -1.79 2.46 -10.29
CA GLY A 20 -2.54 2.19 -9.06
C GLY A 20 -2.74 0.70 -8.81
N LEU A 21 -3.06 -0.06 -9.87
CA LEU A 21 -3.26 -1.51 -9.78
C LEU A 21 -1.97 -2.26 -9.45
N ALA A 22 -0.85 -1.86 -10.05
CA ALA A 22 0.47 -2.45 -9.74
C ALA A 22 0.82 -2.26 -8.25
N ARG A 23 0.66 -1.04 -7.72
CA ARG A 23 0.89 -0.76 -6.29
C ARG A 23 -0.02 -1.57 -5.37
N ALA A 24 -1.28 -1.75 -5.75
CA ALA A 24 -2.22 -2.56 -4.97
C ALA A 24 -1.79 -4.03 -4.91
N HIS A 25 -1.32 -4.60 -6.03
CA HIS A 25 -0.78 -5.97 -6.03
C HIS A 25 0.47 -6.09 -5.15
N ASP A 26 1.40 -5.13 -5.23
CA ASP A 26 2.61 -5.14 -4.39
C ASP A 26 2.26 -5.13 -2.88
N MET A 27 1.23 -4.36 -2.49
CA MET A 27 0.75 -4.33 -1.10
C MET A 27 0.12 -5.67 -0.68
N LEU A 28 -0.65 -6.30 -1.57
CA LEU A 28 -1.26 -7.62 -1.30
C LEU A 28 -0.19 -8.71 -1.14
N ASP A 29 0.86 -8.69 -1.96
CA ASP A 29 1.98 -9.62 -1.85
C ASP A 29 2.76 -9.43 -0.53
N MET A 30 2.95 -8.18 -0.10
CA MET A 30 3.59 -7.88 1.18
C MET A 30 2.77 -8.37 2.38
N LEU A 31 1.44 -8.22 2.32
CA LEU A 31 0.52 -8.75 3.34
C LEU A 31 0.59 -10.28 3.41
N GLU A 32 0.70 -10.95 2.25
CA GLU A 32 0.82 -12.40 2.18
C GLU A 32 2.12 -12.91 2.80
N ASP A 33 3.23 -12.19 2.59
CA ASP A 33 4.51 -12.52 3.21
C ASP A 33 4.49 -12.35 4.73
N VAL A 34 3.85 -11.29 5.24
CA VAL A 34 3.65 -11.09 6.68
C VAL A 34 2.82 -12.25 7.26
N ARG A 35 1.73 -12.62 6.59
CA ARG A 35 0.88 -13.76 6.98
C ARG A 35 1.65 -15.08 7.04
N LYS A 36 2.50 -15.35 6.04
CA LYS A 36 3.36 -16.55 6.01
C LYS A 36 4.36 -16.56 7.16
N GLY A 37 5.01 -15.43 7.44
CA GLY A 37 5.92 -15.30 8.59
C GLY A 37 5.23 -15.61 9.91
N LEU A 38 4.05 -15.03 10.13
CA LEU A 38 3.22 -15.29 11.31
C LEU A 38 2.86 -16.78 11.44
N LEU A 39 2.47 -17.45 10.34
CA LEU A 39 2.18 -18.89 10.33
C LEU A 39 3.41 -19.77 10.62
N MET A 40 4.61 -19.29 10.31
CA MET A 40 5.87 -19.98 10.58
C MET A 40 6.42 -19.67 11.99
N GLY A 41 5.71 -18.88 12.80
CA GLY A 41 6.16 -18.47 14.14
C GLY A 41 7.30 -17.44 14.11
N ALA A 42 7.51 -16.75 12.99
CA ALA A 42 8.52 -15.72 12.82
C ALA A 42 7.85 -14.41 12.42
N ILE A 43 7.78 -13.43 13.32
CA ILE A 43 7.21 -12.12 12.99
C ILE A 43 8.32 -11.25 12.36
N PRO A 44 8.24 -10.92 11.07
CA PRO A 44 9.27 -10.11 10.42
C PRO A 44 9.10 -8.64 10.78
N GLN A 45 9.67 -8.20 11.91
CA GLN A 45 9.56 -6.83 12.45
C GLN A 45 9.81 -5.75 11.38
N SER A 46 10.83 -5.93 10.53
CA SER A 46 11.14 -5.00 9.43
C SER A 46 10.01 -4.89 8.39
N LYS A 47 9.31 -5.99 8.08
CA LYS A 47 8.15 -5.97 7.17
C LYS A 47 6.95 -5.30 7.82
N LEU A 48 6.71 -5.49 9.12
CA LEU A 48 5.64 -4.79 9.83
C LEU A 48 5.87 -3.27 9.87
N SER A 49 7.10 -2.82 10.15
CA SER A 49 7.43 -1.39 10.09
C SER A 49 7.27 -0.81 8.68
N GLN A 50 7.64 -1.57 7.65
CA GLN A 50 7.45 -1.16 6.26
C GLN A 50 5.95 -1.06 5.90
N LEU A 51 5.14 -2.02 6.35
CA LEU A 51 3.69 -2.04 6.12
C LEU A 51 3.00 -0.84 6.77
N SER A 52 3.34 -0.52 8.03
CA SER A 52 2.82 0.68 8.73
C SER A 52 3.14 1.97 7.96
N ARG A 53 4.40 2.13 7.50
CA ARG A 53 4.79 3.29 6.67
C ARG A 53 4.00 3.39 5.38
N LEU A 54 3.89 2.30 4.62
CA LEU A 54 3.16 2.28 3.36
C LEU A 54 1.68 2.60 3.53
N ALA A 55 1.05 2.10 4.61
CA ALA A 55 -0.34 2.40 4.92
C ALA A 55 -0.55 3.90 5.16
N ARG A 56 0.32 4.54 5.95
CA ARG A 56 0.30 5.99 6.20
C ARG A 56 0.46 6.80 4.92
N ASP A 57 1.51 6.50 4.13
CA ASP A 57 1.84 7.24 2.91
C ASP A 57 0.69 7.16 1.88
N GLN A 58 0.04 5.99 1.77
CA GLN A 58 -1.04 5.78 0.82
C GLN A 58 -2.38 6.39 1.28
N ARG A 59 -2.58 6.53 2.61
CA ARG A 59 -3.75 7.21 3.19
C ARG A 59 -3.73 8.70 2.87
N ASP A 60 -2.58 9.34 3.03
CA ASP A 60 -2.42 10.77 2.75
C ASP A 60 -2.64 11.11 1.26
N GLY A 61 -2.51 10.13 0.37
CA GLY A 61 -2.68 10.26 -1.07
C GLY A 61 -4.05 9.83 -1.62
N THR A 62 -4.99 9.33 -0.81
CA THR A 62 -6.29 8.82 -1.29
C THR A 62 -7.47 9.68 -0.85
N LEU A 63 -8.45 9.85 -1.75
CA LEU A 63 -9.75 10.51 -1.47
C LEU A 63 -10.90 9.52 -1.33
N ASP A 64 -10.63 8.22 -1.48
CA ASP A 64 -11.62 7.15 -1.31
C ASP A 64 -11.77 6.80 0.18
N PRO A 65 -12.93 7.06 0.82
CA PRO A 65 -13.13 6.80 2.23
C PRO A 65 -13.06 5.31 2.59
N ALA A 66 -13.46 4.43 1.68
CA ALA A 66 -13.42 2.98 1.92
C ALA A 66 -11.97 2.48 1.92
N LEU A 67 -11.15 2.97 1.00
CA LEU A 67 -9.72 2.67 0.98
C LEU A 67 -9.01 3.25 2.21
N SER A 68 -9.33 4.48 2.61
CA SER A 68 -8.76 5.09 3.83
C SER A 68 -9.04 4.26 5.07
N ALA A 69 -10.27 3.76 5.23
CA ALA A 69 -10.62 2.93 6.38
C ALA A 69 -9.85 1.59 6.43
N ILE A 70 -9.60 1.00 5.26
CA ILE A 70 -8.78 -0.23 5.16
C ILE A 70 -7.32 0.06 5.55
N LEU A 71 -6.77 1.19 5.08
CA LEU A 71 -5.40 1.59 5.40
C LEU A 71 -5.23 1.87 6.90
N ASP A 72 -6.22 2.47 7.56
CA ASP A 72 -6.21 2.67 9.01
C ASP A 72 -6.19 1.33 9.79
N ASP A 73 -7.01 0.35 9.39
CA ASP A 73 -7.01 -0.98 10.04
C ASP A 73 -5.67 -1.71 9.84
N ILE A 74 -5.07 -1.59 8.65
CA ILE A 74 -3.73 -2.13 8.36
C ILE A 74 -2.68 -1.48 9.27
N GLU A 75 -2.69 -0.15 9.39
CA GLU A 75 -1.75 0.60 10.25
C GLU A 75 -1.87 0.15 11.71
N VAL A 76 -3.09 0.16 12.27
CA VAL A 76 -3.34 -0.21 13.67
C VAL A 76 -2.84 -1.62 13.96
N ARG A 77 -3.14 -2.59 13.09
CA ARG A 77 -2.68 -3.97 13.29
C ARG A 77 -1.16 -4.09 13.23
N ALA A 78 -0.51 -3.42 12.26
CA ALA A 78 0.94 -3.46 12.15
C ALA A 78 1.63 -2.89 13.41
N GLU A 79 1.13 -1.76 13.93
CA GLU A 79 1.66 -1.15 15.17
C GLU A 79 1.40 -2.03 16.40
N VAL A 80 0.24 -2.68 16.50
CA VAL A 80 -0.05 -3.62 17.59
C VAL A 80 0.89 -4.82 17.57
N GLU A 81 1.15 -5.41 16.41
CA GLU A 81 2.08 -6.54 16.30
C GLU A 81 3.53 -6.12 16.59
N LEU A 82 3.95 -4.91 16.20
CA LEU A 82 5.24 -4.34 16.59
C LEU A 82 5.34 -4.17 18.12
N ALA A 83 4.29 -3.63 18.75
CA ALA A 83 4.26 -3.45 20.19
C ALA A 83 4.31 -4.78 20.96
N LYS A 84 3.65 -5.84 20.47
CA LYS A 84 3.73 -7.18 21.06
C LYS A 84 5.17 -7.72 21.03
N LEU A 85 5.88 -7.54 19.93
CA LEU A 85 7.28 -7.97 19.81
C LEU A 85 8.22 -7.25 20.76
N GLU A 86 8.00 -5.95 20.99
CA GLU A 86 8.78 -5.18 21.97
C GLU A 86 8.55 -5.67 23.41
N GLN A 87 7.38 -6.23 23.73
CA GLN A 87 7.07 -6.79 25.05
C GLN A 87 7.64 -8.21 25.26
N GLU A 88 7.87 -8.97 24.18
CA GLU A 88 8.40 -10.34 24.21
C GLU A 88 9.94 -10.40 24.19
N SER A 89 10.61 -9.26 23.95
CA SER A 89 12.07 -9.10 23.90
C SER A 89 12.69 -8.73 25.25
#